data_AF-A0A0R1WMC3-F1
#
_entry.id   AF-A0A0R1WMC3-F1
#
_cell.length_a   1.000
_cell.length_b   1.000
_cell.length_c   1.000
_cell.angle_alpha   90.00
_cell.angle_beta   90.00
_cell.angle_gamma   90.00
#
_symmetry.space_group_name_H-M   'P 1'
#
loop_
_entity.id
_entity.type
_entity.pdbx_description
1 polymer ?
#
loop_
_entity_poly.entity_id
_entity_poly.type
_entity_poly.pdbx_seq_one_letter_code
_entity_poly.pdbx_strand_id
1 'polypeptide(L)'
;MGLKRKLLYATLFASSCLLSTNIVKADTVNNNIEGNVSQSIATADTQTASEQTKSAAPDVNTATPKTETTDQAPVQTQTQDAQQTTNTTATTTTPTQVQTTTIVRTKPVDGVYTVGGQLTYLHRADGSQITDRALGPNTAWYTDTYNSMSDGSNYYRVATNEFANSNNGTFTSNVQAYQGNATVVYQKGSSAHTFQNYGNKATYVGNNLPTGSTWKISNHTKVNGKEWYEIGDDTWIPQDYVVVNGGQYKDSDWISGVPLIAQRPELPNGCEITAVTMMLQYAGAKVDKMQMAREMPRSSDPNYGYIGQPWDQTGITIFPSALMNLVEKYAGTAKDLTGQNFDAIKYQINIGHPVVTWHTLYGFPYHALVVTGYDSNYVYYNDCWTDQTLQMGINQFINNWNTQKRRAISY
;
A
#
# COMPACT_ATOMS: atom_id res chain seq x y z
N MET A 1 17.26 -32.55 42.22
CA MET A 1 17.65 -32.28 40.81
C MET A 1 16.76 -33.11 39.88
N GLY A 2 16.49 -32.66 38.65
CA GLY A 2 15.70 -33.42 37.68
C GLY A 2 14.78 -32.57 36.79
N LEU A 3 15.36 -31.78 35.88
CA LEU A 3 14.57 -31.03 34.89
C LEU A 3 13.91 -31.99 33.90
N LYS A 4 12.57 -32.01 33.83
CA LYS A 4 11.84 -32.56 32.67
C LYS A 4 11.39 -31.41 31.76
N ARG A 5 12.23 -31.06 30.78
CA ARG A 5 11.83 -30.20 29.66
C ARG A 5 10.70 -30.90 28.89
N LYS A 6 9.60 -30.20 28.61
CA LYS A 6 8.65 -30.60 27.57
C LYS A 6 9.05 -29.91 26.26
N LEU A 7 9.14 -30.67 25.17
CA LEU A 7 9.37 -30.12 23.83
C LEU A 7 8.13 -29.32 23.38
N LEU A 8 8.35 -28.18 22.73
CA LEU A 8 7.38 -27.69 21.74
C LEU A 8 7.61 -28.47 20.43
N TYR A 9 6.52 -28.93 19.83
CA TYR A 9 6.54 -29.44 18.46
C TYR A 9 6.39 -28.27 17.49
N ALA A 10 7.47 -27.92 16.80
CA ALA A 10 7.43 -27.04 15.64
C ALA A 10 7.26 -27.89 14.38
N THR A 11 6.02 -28.02 13.88
CA THR A 11 5.72 -28.77 12.66
C THR A 11 6.13 -27.99 11.40
N LEU A 12 7.37 -28.19 10.96
CA LEU A 12 7.85 -27.78 9.64
C LEU A 12 7.17 -28.61 8.54
N PHE A 13 6.09 -28.09 7.97
CA PHE A 13 5.54 -28.59 6.71
C PHE A 13 6.31 -28.03 5.51
N ALA A 14 7.36 -28.74 5.10
CA ALA A 14 8.02 -28.50 3.83
C ALA A 14 7.12 -29.01 2.69
N SER A 15 6.35 -28.10 2.07
CA SER A 15 5.51 -28.40 0.90
C SER A 15 6.21 -27.98 -0.39
N SER A 16 6.68 -28.96 -1.16
CA SER A 16 7.54 -28.76 -2.34
C SER A 16 6.75 -28.34 -3.59
N CYS A 17 6.18 -27.14 -3.61
CA CYS A 17 5.55 -26.57 -4.81
C CYS A 17 6.58 -25.90 -5.73
N LEU A 18 7.01 -26.62 -6.77
CA LEU A 18 7.81 -26.06 -7.87
C LEU A 18 6.95 -25.15 -8.77
N LEU A 19 6.94 -23.85 -8.48
CA LEU A 19 6.41 -22.80 -9.35
C LEU A 19 7.52 -21.80 -9.66
N SER A 20 7.96 -21.76 -10.92
CA SER A 20 9.09 -20.94 -11.37
C SER A 20 8.68 -19.47 -11.55
N THR A 21 8.87 -18.65 -10.52
CA THR A 21 8.78 -17.20 -10.63
C THR A 21 10.11 -16.62 -11.11
N ASN A 22 10.13 -16.07 -12.33
CA ASN A 22 11.30 -15.39 -12.88
C ASN A 22 11.51 -14.03 -12.20
N ILE A 23 12.29 -14.02 -11.12
CA ILE A 23 12.80 -12.78 -10.52
C ILE A 23 13.88 -12.23 -11.45
N VAL A 24 13.55 -11.18 -12.20
CA VAL A 24 14.51 -10.47 -13.04
C VAL A 24 15.57 -9.83 -12.15
N LYS A 25 16.82 -10.29 -12.29
CA LYS A 25 18.01 -9.60 -11.81
C LYS A 25 18.57 -8.73 -12.94
N ALA A 26 19.40 -7.74 -12.58
CA ALA A 26 20.25 -7.07 -13.56
C ALA A 26 21.18 -8.09 -14.27
N ASP A 27 21.69 -7.70 -15.43
CA ASP A 27 22.59 -8.46 -16.31
C ASP A 27 22.00 -9.74 -16.96
N THR A 28 21.09 -9.55 -17.93
CA THR A 28 21.35 -10.00 -19.32
C THR A 28 20.35 -9.39 -20.31
N VAL A 29 20.85 -8.91 -21.45
CA VAL A 29 20.05 -8.48 -22.60
C VAL A 29 20.08 -9.59 -23.65
N ASN A 30 18.94 -9.92 -24.24
CA ASN A 30 18.93 -10.43 -25.61
C ASN A 30 17.74 -9.84 -26.38
N ASN A 31 17.98 -9.50 -27.65
CA ASN A 31 16.96 -8.97 -28.53
C ASN A 31 16.14 -10.12 -29.15
N ASN A 32 14.86 -9.86 -29.43
CA ASN A 32 14.25 -10.33 -30.66
C ASN A 32 13.17 -9.33 -31.10
N ILE A 33 13.06 -9.13 -32.41
CA ILE A 33 12.24 -8.07 -33.01
C ILE A 33 11.07 -8.71 -33.75
N GLU A 34 9.86 -8.42 -33.30
CA GLU A 34 8.61 -8.49 -34.06
C GLU A 34 7.62 -7.53 -33.37
N GLY A 35 6.89 -6.63 -34.04
CA GLY A 35 6.90 -6.32 -35.47
C GLY A 35 5.49 -5.95 -35.96
N ASN A 36 5.02 -4.72 -35.71
CA ASN A 36 3.73 -4.28 -36.26
C ASN A 36 3.64 -2.76 -36.49
N VAL A 37 2.76 -2.33 -37.40
CA VAL A 37 2.85 -1.03 -38.10
C VAL A 37 1.53 -0.26 -38.12
N SER A 38 1.61 1.05 -37.84
CA SER A 38 0.72 2.14 -38.34
C SER A 38 1.40 3.47 -37.95
N GLN A 39 1.85 4.35 -38.86
CA GLN A 39 1.07 5.25 -39.72
C GLN A 39 -0.03 6.01 -38.95
N SER A 40 -0.05 7.33 -38.70
CA SER A 40 0.58 8.57 -39.25
C SER A 40 -0.48 9.49 -39.88
N ILE A 41 -0.57 10.75 -39.43
CA ILE A 41 -1.03 11.96 -40.15
C ILE A 41 -0.57 13.18 -39.33
N ALA A 42 -0.33 14.34 -39.96
CA ALA A 42 0.23 15.52 -39.31
C ALA A 42 -0.23 16.86 -39.94
N THR A 43 -0.27 17.91 -39.12
CA THR A 43 -0.33 19.37 -39.42
C THR A 43 -0.01 20.10 -38.10
N ALA A 44 0.89 21.09 -37.91
CA ALA A 44 1.35 22.22 -38.74
C ALA A 44 0.26 23.32 -38.90
N ASP A 45 0.47 24.64 -38.69
CA ASP A 45 1.61 25.48 -38.21
C ASP A 45 1.05 26.93 -37.96
N THR A 46 1.70 28.06 -37.58
CA THR A 46 3.09 28.53 -37.28
C THR A 46 3.02 29.82 -36.39
N GLN A 47 4.15 30.29 -35.80
CA GLN A 47 4.56 31.73 -35.62
C GLN A 47 3.83 32.68 -34.61
N THR A 48 4.41 33.76 -34.03
CA THR A 48 5.83 34.22 -33.89
C THR A 48 6.06 35.04 -32.58
N ALA A 49 7.34 35.31 -32.27
CA ALA A 49 7.86 36.06 -31.11
C ALA A 49 7.78 37.61 -31.18
N SER A 50 8.01 38.27 -30.02
CA SER A 50 8.96 39.41 -29.83
C SER A 50 8.88 39.96 -28.39
N GLU A 51 9.85 40.64 -27.76
CA GLU A 51 11.33 40.67 -27.77
C GLU A 51 11.81 41.62 -26.63
N GLN A 52 12.96 41.35 -25.99
CA GLN A 52 13.95 42.34 -25.45
C GLN A 52 13.51 43.43 -24.41
N THR A 53 14.35 44.12 -23.61
CA THR A 53 15.80 44.07 -23.27
C THR A 53 16.11 44.81 -21.95
N LYS A 54 17.29 44.53 -21.33
CA LYS A 54 18.12 45.43 -20.47
C LYS A 54 17.48 45.89 -19.12
N SER A 55 18.16 46.40 -18.08
CA SER A 55 19.56 46.36 -17.56
C SER A 55 19.51 46.97 -16.10
N ALA A 56 20.51 47.02 -15.22
CA ALA A 56 21.96 46.81 -15.28
C ALA A 56 22.53 46.40 -13.87
N ALA A 57 23.86 46.47 -13.68
CA ALA A 57 24.57 46.47 -12.39
C ALA A 57 24.89 47.93 -11.94
N PRO A 58 25.66 48.25 -10.86
CA PRO A 58 26.37 47.44 -9.85
C PRO A 58 26.00 47.91 -8.39
N ASP A 59 26.78 47.90 -7.29
CA ASP A 59 28.19 47.57 -6.96
C ASP A 59 28.42 47.41 -5.42
N VAL A 60 29.66 47.12 -4.99
CA VAL A 60 30.34 47.53 -3.72
C VAL A 60 29.83 46.95 -2.36
N ASN A 61 30.60 46.10 -1.64
CA ASN A 61 31.72 46.36 -0.68
C ASN A 61 31.24 46.84 0.73
N THR A 62 31.88 46.60 1.90
CA THR A 62 33.29 46.30 2.27
C THR A 62 33.41 45.69 3.69
N ALA A 63 34.63 45.26 4.07
CA ALA A 63 35.27 45.37 5.40
C ALA A 63 35.31 44.17 6.38
N THR A 64 36.49 43.54 6.44
CA THR A 64 37.13 42.83 7.59
C THR A 64 37.62 43.86 8.66
N PRO A 65 38.04 43.48 9.91
CA PRO A 65 39.35 42.83 10.14
C PRO A 65 39.59 42.00 11.44
N LYS A 66 40.60 41.09 11.37
CA LYS A 66 41.60 40.70 12.41
C LYS A 66 41.12 40.11 13.77
N THR A 67 41.87 39.23 14.46
CA THR A 67 43.26 39.40 14.93
C THR A 67 43.99 38.07 15.17
N GLU A 68 45.33 38.10 15.14
CA GLU A 68 46.27 36.98 15.29
C GLU A 68 46.93 36.95 16.70
N THR A 69 47.33 35.76 17.18
CA THR A 69 48.56 35.41 17.97
C THR A 69 48.46 33.92 18.38
N THR A 70 49.51 33.13 18.58
CA THR A 70 51.00 33.24 18.44
C THR A 70 51.53 31.86 17.92
N ASP A 71 52.80 31.42 17.90
CA ASP A 71 54.10 31.89 18.45
C ASP A 71 55.32 31.42 17.59
N GLN A 72 56.54 31.62 18.10
CA GLN A 72 57.84 31.32 17.46
C GLN A 72 58.44 29.97 17.96
N ALA A 73 59.05 29.12 17.10
CA ALA A 73 60.49 29.04 16.73
C ALA A 73 61.43 28.55 17.88
N PRO A 74 62.74 28.25 17.66
CA PRO A 74 63.55 28.19 16.43
C PRO A 74 64.12 26.76 16.16
N VAL A 75 65.06 26.50 15.24
CA VAL A 75 66.54 26.67 15.36
C VAL A 75 67.19 26.55 13.96
N GLN A 76 68.25 27.33 13.68
CA GLN A 76 69.04 27.28 12.43
C GLN A 76 70.22 26.27 12.52
N THR A 77 71.05 26.04 11.50
CA THR A 77 72.31 26.79 11.32
C THR A 77 73.07 26.36 10.04
N GLN A 78 73.38 27.33 9.16
CA GLN A 78 74.49 27.39 8.18
C GLN A 78 74.61 26.34 7.04
N THR A 79 75.31 26.59 5.92
CA THR A 79 75.35 27.73 4.94
C THR A 79 76.37 27.37 3.84
N GLN A 80 76.06 27.63 2.56
CA GLN A 80 77.07 27.99 1.55
C GLN A 80 76.41 28.60 0.30
N ASP A 81 76.98 29.72 -0.18
CA ASP A 81 76.54 30.42 -1.40
C ASP A 81 77.38 30.01 -2.61
N ALA A 82 76.71 29.82 -3.75
CA ALA A 82 77.22 30.19 -5.08
C ALA A 82 76.03 30.27 -6.07
N GLN A 83 75.91 31.39 -6.79
CA GLN A 83 74.81 31.61 -7.73
C GLN A 83 75.11 31.03 -9.12
N GLN A 84 74.14 30.33 -9.72
CA GLN A 84 73.99 30.28 -11.16
C GLN A 84 72.51 30.39 -11.53
N THR A 85 72.18 31.31 -12.43
CA THR A 85 70.80 31.70 -12.74
C THR A 85 70.10 30.73 -13.70
N THR A 86 69.04 30.09 -13.22
CA THR A 86 68.17 29.21 -14.02
C THR A 86 66.85 29.91 -14.39
N ASN A 87 66.66 30.21 -15.67
CA ASN A 87 65.35 30.56 -16.22
C ASN A 87 64.56 29.28 -16.51
N THR A 88 63.77 28.81 -15.54
CA THR A 88 62.81 27.72 -15.75
C THR A 88 61.47 28.05 -15.09
N THR A 89 60.39 27.97 -15.86
CA THR A 89 59.03 28.30 -15.42
C THR A 89 58.56 27.38 -14.29
N ALA A 90 58.35 27.94 -13.10
CA ALA A 90 57.65 27.26 -12.02
C ALA A 90 56.13 27.39 -12.22
N THR A 91 55.47 26.34 -12.71
CA THR A 91 54.01 26.29 -12.80
C THR A 91 53.41 26.21 -11.40
N THR A 92 52.80 27.30 -10.92
CA THR A 92 52.14 27.35 -9.61
C THR A 92 50.91 26.44 -9.60
N THR A 93 51.07 25.19 -9.15
CA THR A 93 49.95 24.31 -8.82
C THR A 93 49.31 24.77 -7.51
N THR A 94 48.38 25.71 -7.60
CA THR A 94 47.44 26.00 -6.51
C THR A 94 46.78 24.69 -6.07
N PRO A 95 46.79 24.34 -4.77
CA PRO A 95 46.04 23.17 -4.30
C PRO A 95 44.55 23.47 -4.51
N THR A 96 43.97 22.87 -5.55
CA THR A 96 42.53 22.92 -5.78
C THR A 96 41.87 22.30 -4.56
N GLN A 97 41.08 23.07 -3.82
CA GLN A 97 40.22 22.49 -2.80
C GLN A 97 39.23 21.58 -3.52
N VAL A 98 39.45 20.27 -3.43
CA VAL A 98 38.47 19.27 -3.86
C VAL A 98 37.27 19.46 -2.94
N GLN A 99 36.26 20.16 -3.45
CA GLN A 99 35.06 20.48 -2.69
C GLN A 99 34.24 19.19 -2.59
N THR A 100 34.48 18.44 -1.52
CA THR A 100 33.89 17.12 -1.33
C THR A 100 32.38 17.27 -1.16
N THR A 101 31.63 17.01 -2.22
CA THR A 101 30.17 16.95 -2.16
C THR A 101 29.77 15.85 -1.18
N THR A 102 28.94 16.21 -0.19
CA THR A 102 28.48 15.30 0.86
C THR A 102 26.96 15.24 0.89
N ILE A 103 26.40 14.11 1.34
CA ILE A 103 24.96 13.98 1.55
C ILE A 103 24.57 14.85 2.75
N VAL A 104 23.75 15.87 2.51
CA VAL A 104 23.16 16.71 3.58
C VAL A 104 21.90 16.06 4.13
N ARG A 105 21.14 15.34 3.29
CA ARG A 105 19.93 14.64 3.69
C ARG A 105 19.70 13.39 2.84
N THR A 106 19.50 12.25 3.49
CA THR A 106 18.82 11.10 2.90
C THR A 106 17.34 11.13 3.30
N LYS A 107 16.44 10.87 2.35
CA LYS A 107 15.01 10.67 2.57
C LYS A 107 14.63 9.28 2.02
N PRO A 108 13.95 8.41 2.79
CA PRO A 108 13.32 7.24 2.22
C PRO A 108 12.19 7.66 1.26
N VAL A 109 12.06 6.93 0.16
CA VAL A 109 10.96 7.05 -0.80
C VAL A 109 10.49 5.65 -1.19
N ASP A 110 9.43 5.57 -1.98
CA ASP A 110 9.04 4.34 -2.66
C ASP A 110 8.32 4.74 -3.95
N GLY A 111 8.80 4.27 -5.09
CA GLY A 111 8.26 4.70 -6.38
C GLY A 111 9.16 4.36 -7.55
N VAL A 112 8.87 5.00 -8.68
CA VAL A 112 9.56 4.82 -9.95
C VAL A 112 10.21 6.14 -10.35
N TYR A 113 11.52 6.11 -10.57
CA TYR A 113 12.25 7.15 -11.30
C TYR A 113 12.28 6.76 -12.78
N THR A 114 11.71 7.61 -13.63
CA THR A 114 11.71 7.43 -15.09
C THR A 114 12.71 8.39 -15.70
N VAL A 115 13.69 7.84 -16.42
CA VAL A 115 14.69 8.61 -17.17
C VAL A 115 14.01 9.44 -18.25
N GLY A 116 14.46 10.68 -18.46
CA GLY A 116 13.95 11.54 -19.53
C GLY A 116 14.31 11.07 -20.94
N GLY A 117 14.10 11.94 -21.94
CA GLY A 117 14.40 11.64 -23.35
C GLY A 117 15.90 11.57 -23.72
N GLN A 118 16.81 11.47 -22.74
CA GLN A 118 18.26 11.41 -22.92
C GLN A 118 18.87 10.38 -21.94
N LEU A 119 20.04 9.83 -22.27
CA LEU A 119 20.72 8.86 -21.39
C LEU A 119 21.21 9.53 -20.10
N THR A 120 21.19 8.80 -18.99
CA THR A 120 21.55 9.35 -17.66
C THR A 120 22.69 8.57 -17.05
N TYR A 121 23.85 9.21 -16.88
CA TYR A 121 24.98 8.62 -16.18
C TYR A 121 24.67 8.39 -14.70
N LEU A 122 25.17 7.26 -14.19
CA LEU A 122 25.02 6.90 -12.78
C LEU A 122 26.08 7.59 -11.93
N HIS A 123 25.78 7.75 -10.65
CA HIS A 123 26.63 8.41 -9.67
C HIS A 123 26.74 7.54 -8.41
N ARG A 124 27.86 7.65 -7.70
CA ARG A 124 28.05 7.04 -6.38
C ARG A 124 27.41 7.89 -5.28
N ALA A 125 27.37 7.37 -4.05
CA ALA A 125 26.79 8.05 -2.89
C ALA A 125 27.49 9.37 -2.50
N ASP A 126 28.72 9.61 -2.99
CA ASP A 126 29.50 10.85 -2.83
C ASP A 126 29.27 11.86 -3.97
N GLY A 127 28.39 11.55 -4.93
CA GLY A 127 28.16 12.37 -6.13
C GLY A 127 29.20 12.17 -7.24
N SER A 128 30.20 11.29 -7.10
CA SER A 128 31.14 11.00 -8.18
C SER A 128 30.47 10.22 -9.32
N GLN A 129 30.65 10.67 -10.57
CA GLN A 129 30.02 10.06 -11.73
C GLN A 129 30.69 8.71 -12.08
N ILE A 130 29.86 7.72 -12.38
CA ILE A 130 30.23 6.42 -12.93
C ILE A 130 30.21 6.53 -14.47
N THR A 131 31.32 6.16 -15.12
CA THR A 131 31.55 6.46 -16.55
C THR A 131 31.43 5.24 -17.48
N ASP A 132 31.43 4.01 -16.94
CA ASP A 132 31.27 2.76 -17.72
C ASP A 132 29.81 2.40 -18.04
N ARG A 133 28.84 3.07 -17.39
CA ARG A 133 27.42 2.72 -17.44
C ARG A 133 26.49 3.93 -17.29
N ALA A 134 25.33 3.83 -17.93
CA ALA A 134 24.27 4.84 -17.90
C ALA A 134 22.91 4.17 -18.09
N LEU A 135 21.84 4.84 -17.63
CA LEU A 135 20.46 4.43 -17.88
C LEU A 135 20.01 4.91 -19.27
N GLY A 136 19.25 4.07 -19.97
CA GLY A 136 18.70 4.42 -21.28
C GLY A 136 17.57 5.46 -21.21
N PRO A 137 17.36 6.28 -22.27
CA PRO A 137 16.22 7.20 -22.35
C PRO A 137 14.88 6.52 -22.09
N ASN A 138 13.97 7.19 -21.38
CA ASN A 138 12.61 6.72 -21.08
C ASN A 138 12.53 5.38 -20.31
N THR A 139 13.63 4.91 -19.71
CA THR A 139 13.62 3.69 -18.89
C THR A 139 13.14 3.97 -17.46
N ALA A 140 12.33 3.06 -16.92
CA ALA A 140 11.71 3.17 -15.61
C ALA A 140 12.46 2.31 -14.58
N TRP A 141 12.85 2.91 -13.46
CA TRP A 141 13.66 2.27 -12.41
C TRP A 141 12.99 2.43 -11.06
N TYR A 142 12.89 1.32 -10.31
CA TYR A 142 12.42 1.37 -8.93
C TYR A 142 13.43 2.16 -8.07
N THR A 143 12.91 3.02 -7.18
CA THR A 143 13.73 3.79 -6.24
C THR A 143 13.13 3.82 -4.83
N ASP A 144 13.99 3.64 -3.84
CA ASP A 144 13.67 3.61 -2.41
C ASP A 144 14.38 4.70 -1.58
N THR A 145 15.31 5.44 -2.20
CA THR A 145 16.20 6.39 -1.52
C THR A 145 16.38 7.64 -2.37
N TYR A 146 16.17 8.81 -1.76
CA TYR A 146 16.45 10.11 -2.34
C TYR A 146 17.49 10.85 -1.50
N ASN A 147 18.61 11.23 -2.11
CA ASN A 147 19.68 12.00 -1.46
C ASN A 147 19.68 13.45 -1.96
N SER A 148 19.80 14.40 -1.04
CA SER A 148 20.12 15.80 -1.30
C SER A 148 21.55 16.09 -0.86
N MET A 149 22.34 16.69 -1.75
CA MET A 149 23.77 16.92 -1.56
C MET A 149 24.08 18.37 -1.14
N SER A 150 25.31 18.60 -0.65
CA SER A 150 25.79 19.90 -0.17
C SER A 150 25.93 20.98 -1.24
N ASP A 151 26.01 20.59 -2.51
CA ASP A 151 26.00 21.51 -3.68
C ASP A 151 24.58 21.77 -4.23
N GLY A 152 23.55 21.24 -3.58
CA GLY A 152 22.15 21.37 -4.00
C GLY A 152 21.71 20.37 -5.09
N SER A 153 22.61 19.54 -5.61
CA SER A 153 22.23 18.40 -6.47
C SER A 153 21.45 17.34 -5.68
N ASN A 154 20.62 16.55 -6.37
CA ASN A 154 19.84 15.49 -5.75
C ASN A 154 19.83 14.24 -6.62
N TYR A 155 19.71 13.06 -6.00
CA TYR A 155 19.79 11.78 -6.70
C TYR A 155 18.82 10.74 -6.14
N TYR A 156 18.23 9.94 -7.03
CA TYR A 156 17.42 8.76 -6.72
C TYR A 156 18.27 7.49 -6.82
N ARG A 157 18.19 6.58 -5.85
CA ARG A 157 18.88 5.28 -5.92
C ARG A 157 18.17 4.36 -6.89
N VAL A 158 18.90 3.79 -7.85
CA VAL A 158 18.36 2.91 -8.89
C VAL A 158 18.99 1.50 -8.88
N ALA A 159 20.19 1.36 -8.29
CA ALA A 159 20.80 0.08 -7.96
C ALA A 159 21.69 0.20 -6.71
N THR A 160 22.36 -0.88 -6.32
CA THR A 160 23.19 -0.95 -5.11
C THR A 160 24.37 0.04 -5.19
N ASN A 161 24.27 1.14 -4.45
CA ASN A 161 25.22 2.27 -4.44
C ASN A 161 25.31 3.06 -5.77
N GLU A 162 24.37 2.86 -6.70
CA GLU A 162 24.28 3.60 -7.96
C GLU A 162 23.01 4.47 -7.97
N PHE A 163 23.17 5.75 -8.29
CA PHE A 163 22.12 6.77 -8.20
C PHE A 163 22.02 7.59 -9.49
N ALA A 164 20.80 7.99 -9.87
CA ALA A 164 20.51 8.84 -11.03
C ALA A 164 20.12 10.26 -10.57
N ASN A 165 20.61 11.30 -11.27
CA ASN A 165 20.36 12.69 -10.88
C ASN A 165 18.88 13.08 -11.09
N SER A 166 18.29 13.77 -10.12
CA SER A 166 16.87 14.18 -10.13
C SER A 166 16.47 14.97 -11.37
N ASN A 167 17.40 15.72 -11.97
CA ASN A 167 17.11 16.64 -13.05
C ASN A 167 17.08 15.96 -14.43
N ASN A 168 17.50 14.69 -14.52
CA ASN A 168 17.51 13.91 -15.75
C ASN A 168 16.29 12.98 -15.93
N GLY A 169 15.27 13.10 -15.07
CA GLY A 169 14.09 12.25 -15.09
C GLY A 169 12.95 12.76 -14.22
N THR A 170 11.93 11.94 -14.02
CA THR A 170 10.76 12.25 -13.18
C THR A 170 10.53 11.14 -12.16
N PHE A 171 10.08 11.50 -10.95
CA PHE A 171 9.73 10.54 -9.91
C PHE A 171 8.21 10.44 -9.74
N THR A 172 7.69 9.22 -9.80
CA THR A 172 6.31 8.88 -9.46
C THR A 172 6.30 8.05 -8.18
N SER A 173 5.64 8.57 -7.14
CA SER A 173 5.50 7.89 -5.85
C SER A 173 4.53 6.71 -5.95
N ASN A 174 4.85 5.59 -5.30
CA ASN A 174 3.87 4.52 -5.05
C ASN A 174 2.88 4.90 -3.93
N VAL A 175 3.34 5.73 -2.98
CA VAL A 175 2.51 6.33 -1.92
C VAL A 175 1.74 7.52 -2.48
N GLN A 176 0.43 7.53 -2.30
CA GLN A 176 -0.49 8.55 -2.79
C GLN A 176 -1.24 9.21 -1.63
N ALA A 177 -1.50 10.51 -1.73
CA ALA A 177 -2.28 11.23 -0.72
C ALA A 177 -3.72 10.71 -0.68
N TYR A 178 -4.25 10.43 0.51
CA TYR A 178 -5.58 9.86 0.69
C TYR A 178 -6.33 10.55 1.82
N GLN A 179 -7.63 10.77 1.64
CA GLN A 179 -8.50 11.36 2.66
C GLN A 179 -9.60 10.38 3.04
N GLY A 180 -9.78 10.20 4.34
CA GLY A 180 -10.75 9.29 4.93
C GLY A 180 -10.38 8.97 6.38
N ASN A 181 -11.18 8.13 7.02
CA ASN A 181 -10.95 7.68 8.38
C ASN A 181 -10.94 6.15 8.40
N ALA A 182 -9.81 5.55 8.79
CA ALA A 182 -9.67 4.10 8.96
C ALA A 182 -10.25 3.70 10.33
N THR A 183 -11.34 2.94 10.32
CA THR A 183 -11.96 2.36 11.52
C THR A 183 -11.56 0.89 11.62
N VAL A 184 -11.04 0.47 12.79
CA VAL A 184 -10.64 -0.93 13.04
C VAL A 184 -11.90 -1.79 13.25
N VAL A 185 -12.12 -2.76 12.36
CA VAL A 185 -13.34 -3.58 12.28
C VAL A 185 -13.08 -5.07 12.52
N TYR A 186 -12.11 -5.37 13.38
CA TYR A 186 -11.79 -6.74 13.77
C TYR A 186 -12.71 -7.27 14.89
N GLN A 187 -12.40 -8.41 15.49
CA GLN A 187 -13.25 -8.99 16.55
C GLN A 187 -13.28 -8.08 17.81
N LYS A 188 -14.48 -7.82 18.34
CA LYS A 188 -14.70 -7.02 19.55
C LYS A 188 -13.83 -7.50 20.71
N GLY A 189 -13.04 -6.58 21.29
CA GLY A 189 -12.10 -6.87 22.38
C GLY A 189 -10.68 -7.24 21.90
N SER A 190 -10.50 -7.45 20.59
CA SER A 190 -9.19 -7.63 19.95
C SER A 190 -8.65 -6.30 19.39
N SER A 191 -7.42 -6.33 18.87
CA SER A 191 -6.69 -5.18 18.34
C SER A 191 -5.93 -5.50 17.06
N ALA A 192 -5.84 -4.53 16.15
CA ALA A 192 -5.03 -4.62 14.94
C ALA A 192 -3.59 -4.15 15.17
N HIS A 193 -2.62 -4.82 14.53
CA HIS A 193 -1.22 -4.38 14.54
C HIS A 193 -1.00 -3.15 13.65
N THR A 194 -0.06 -2.29 14.05
CA THR A 194 0.47 -1.20 13.21
C THR A 194 1.96 -1.39 12.95
N PHE A 195 2.41 -0.88 11.81
CA PHE A 195 3.73 -1.17 11.26
C PHE A 195 4.45 0.12 10.91
N GLN A 196 5.77 0.14 11.10
CA GLN A 196 6.65 1.04 10.36
C GLN A 196 6.89 0.46 8.97
N ASN A 197 6.86 1.30 7.95
CA ASN A 197 6.77 0.90 6.54
C ASN A 197 5.54 -0.02 6.29
N TYR A 198 5.42 -0.55 5.07
CA TYR A 198 4.25 -1.31 4.60
C TYR A 198 4.63 -2.46 3.67
N GLY A 199 3.67 -3.33 3.39
CA GLY A 199 3.84 -4.47 2.48
C GLY A 199 4.99 -5.39 2.93
N ASN A 200 5.83 -5.80 1.98
CA ASN A 200 6.98 -6.69 2.25
C ASN A 200 8.08 -6.04 3.13
N LYS A 201 8.01 -4.74 3.42
CA LYS A 201 8.93 -4.01 4.32
C LYS A 201 8.35 -3.76 5.72
N ALA A 202 7.07 -4.08 5.94
CA ALA A 202 6.34 -3.75 7.16
C ALA A 202 6.99 -4.36 8.41
N THR A 203 7.34 -3.52 9.38
CA THR A 203 7.98 -3.91 10.64
C THR A 203 7.05 -3.59 11.81
N TYR A 204 6.63 -4.62 12.55
CA TYR A 204 5.79 -4.43 13.74
C TYR A 204 6.64 -3.91 14.91
N VAL A 205 6.28 -2.74 15.44
CA VAL A 205 7.05 -2.04 16.49
C VAL A 205 6.39 -2.08 17.87
N GLY A 206 5.42 -2.98 18.09
CA GLY A 206 4.73 -3.15 19.38
C GLY A 206 3.43 -2.37 19.55
N ASN A 207 3.05 -1.54 18.56
CA ASN A 207 1.87 -0.67 18.64
C ASN A 207 0.62 -1.34 18.05
N ASN A 208 -0.47 -1.34 18.83
CA ASN A 208 -1.75 -1.96 18.48
C ASN A 208 -2.92 -0.98 18.64
N LEU A 209 -3.90 -1.06 17.73
CA LEU A 209 -5.11 -0.24 17.76
C LEU A 209 -6.30 -1.10 18.22
N PRO A 210 -7.07 -0.70 19.25
CA PRO A 210 -8.24 -1.45 19.68
C PRO A 210 -9.35 -1.40 18.62
N THR A 211 -10.09 -2.51 18.48
CA THR A 211 -11.28 -2.58 17.63
C THR A 211 -12.28 -1.47 17.97
N GLY A 212 -12.82 -0.81 16.94
CA GLY A 212 -13.68 0.37 17.06
C GLY A 212 -12.95 1.71 17.13
N SER A 213 -11.62 1.73 17.34
CA SER A 213 -10.86 2.98 17.18
C SER A 213 -10.84 3.43 15.72
N THR A 214 -10.79 4.75 15.52
CA THR A 214 -10.90 5.39 14.19
C THR A 214 -9.83 6.46 14.05
N TRP A 215 -9.10 6.43 12.94
CA TRP A 215 -7.89 7.21 12.73
C TRP A 215 -7.96 7.92 11.38
N LYS A 216 -7.47 9.18 11.31
CA LYS A 216 -7.39 9.91 10.04
C LYS A 216 -6.31 9.29 9.16
N ILE A 217 -6.60 9.18 7.87
CA ILE A 217 -5.64 8.73 6.87
C ILE A 217 -4.92 9.96 6.30
N SER A 218 -3.61 9.88 6.11
CA SER A 218 -2.78 10.87 5.39
C SER A 218 -2.47 10.40 3.96
N ASN A 219 -2.08 9.13 3.82
CA ASN A 219 -1.67 8.52 2.56
C ASN A 219 -2.16 7.07 2.45
N HIS A 220 -2.16 6.53 1.24
CA HIS A 220 -2.33 5.09 0.98
C HIS A 220 -1.30 4.57 -0.04
N THR A 221 -1.16 3.25 -0.12
CA THR A 221 -0.37 2.55 -1.14
C THR A 221 -0.90 1.13 -1.32
N LYS A 222 -0.74 0.55 -2.53
CA LYS A 222 -1.24 -0.79 -2.86
C LYS A 222 -0.08 -1.74 -3.13
N VAL A 223 0.11 -2.73 -2.25
CA VAL A 223 1.18 -3.73 -2.36
C VAL A 223 0.59 -5.13 -2.45
N ASN A 224 1.02 -5.92 -3.45
CA ASN A 224 0.51 -7.27 -3.74
C ASN A 224 -1.03 -7.32 -3.85
N GLY A 225 -1.65 -6.25 -4.38
CA GLY A 225 -3.10 -6.11 -4.51
C GLY A 225 -3.83 -5.56 -3.27
N LYS A 226 -3.20 -5.56 -2.08
CA LYS A 226 -3.79 -5.04 -0.83
C LYS A 226 -3.47 -3.57 -0.61
N GLU A 227 -4.46 -2.79 -0.22
CA GLU A 227 -4.26 -1.41 0.27
C GLU A 227 -3.62 -1.39 1.67
N TRP A 228 -2.80 -0.38 1.90
CA TRP A 228 -2.20 -0.01 3.19
C TRP A 228 -2.44 1.48 3.41
N TYR A 229 -2.82 1.85 4.64
CA TYR A 229 -3.16 3.23 5.00
C TYR A 229 -2.20 3.77 6.05
N GLU A 230 -1.66 4.96 5.80
CA GLU A 230 -0.88 5.72 6.75
C GLU A 230 -1.82 6.51 7.66
N ILE A 231 -1.66 6.34 8.98
CA ILE A 231 -2.53 6.92 10.02
C ILE A 231 -1.74 7.73 11.08
N GLY A 232 -0.45 7.94 10.81
CA GLY A 232 0.52 8.65 11.65
C GLY A 232 1.90 8.61 10.97
N ASP A 233 2.89 9.30 11.53
CA ASP A 233 4.25 9.39 10.96
C ASP A 233 4.88 7.99 10.79
N ASP A 234 5.14 7.58 9.54
CA ASP A 234 5.42 6.20 9.09
C ASP A 234 4.66 5.11 9.87
N THR A 235 3.38 5.34 10.18
CA THR A 235 2.55 4.41 10.95
C THR A 235 1.43 3.88 10.08
N TRP A 236 1.58 2.63 9.64
CA TRP A 236 0.73 2.00 8.64
C TRP A 236 -0.15 0.88 9.20
N ILE A 237 -1.33 0.71 8.62
CA ILE A 237 -2.26 -0.40 8.87
C ILE A 237 -2.75 -1.01 7.54
N PRO A 238 -2.70 -2.34 7.34
CA PRO A 238 -3.21 -2.98 6.13
C PRO A 238 -4.75 -3.02 6.12
N GLN A 239 -5.34 -3.03 4.91
CA GLN A 239 -6.79 -3.11 4.68
C GLN A 239 -7.49 -4.29 5.38
N ASP A 240 -6.73 -5.32 5.77
CA ASP A 240 -7.23 -6.57 6.35
C ASP A 240 -7.97 -6.35 7.68
N TYR A 241 -7.62 -5.31 8.44
CA TYR A 241 -8.22 -5.02 9.76
C TYR A 241 -9.12 -3.77 9.79
N VAL A 242 -9.21 -3.02 8.69
CA VAL A 242 -9.88 -1.72 8.66
C VAL A 242 -10.96 -1.62 7.59
N VAL A 243 -11.88 -0.69 7.83
CA VAL A 243 -12.77 -0.13 6.83
C VAL A 243 -12.55 1.38 6.78
N VAL A 244 -12.72 2.00 5.61
CA VAL A 244 -12.64 3.44 5.48
C VAL A 244 -14.05 4.07 5.56
N ASN A 245 -14.16 5.16 6.31
CA ASN A 245 -15.34 6.02 6.39
C ASN A 245 -14.99 7.42 5.86
N GLY A 246 -15.82 7.99 4.98
CA GLY A 246 -15.53 9.25 4.29
C GLY A 246 -14.35 9.17 3.31
N GLY A 247 -14.09 7.99 2.73
CA GLY A 247 -13.07 7.78 1.70
C GLY A 247 -13.48 8.30 0.32
N GLN A 248 -12.63 8.08 -0.68
CA GLN A 248 -12.98 8.28 -2.09
C GLN A 248 -13.46 6.96 -2.69
N TYR A 249 -14.67 6.95 -3.25
CA TYR A 249 -15.35 5.78 -3.81
C TYR A 249 -15.80 6.06 -5.25
N LYS A 250 -16.00 5.00 -6.03
CA LYS A 250 -16.64 5.12 -7.34
C LYS A 250 -18.12 5.50 -7.17
N ASP A 251 -18.72 6.06 -8.23
CA ASP A 251 -20.18 6.27 -8.26
C ASP A 251 -20.94 4.94 -8.34
N SER A 252 -20.36 3.93 -9.00
CA SER A 252 -20.85 2.56 -9.06
C SER A 252 -19.69 1.55 -9.10
N ASP A 253 -19.92 0.35 -8.58
CA ASP A 253 -18.99 -0.77 -8.67
C ASP A 253 -19.68 -2.11 -8.37
N TRP A 254 -19.15 -3.22 -8.89
CA TRP A 254 -19.75 -4.54 -8.71
C TRP A 254 -18.73 -5.68 -8.82
N ILE A 255 -19.04 -6.78 -8.12
CA ILE A 255 -18.26 -8.00 -8.04
C ILE A 255 -18.95 -9.09 -8.85
N SER A 256 -18.37 -9.45 -10.00
CA SER A 256 -18.81 -10.59 -10.80
C SER A 256 -18.29 -11.92 -10.23
N GLY A 257 -19.12 -12.96 -10.26
CA GLY A 257 -18.69 -14.33 -9.92
C GLY A 257 -18.92 -14.76 -8.48
N VAL A 258 -19.52 -13.92 -7.63
CA VAL A 258 -20.06 -14.36 -6.33
C VAL A 258 -21.16 -15.39 -6.61
N PRO A 259 -21.04 -16.65 -6.13
CA PRO A 259 -22.00 -17.69 -6.44
C PRO A 259 -23.37 -17.38 -5.82
N LEU A 260 -24.42 -17.90 -6.44
CA LEU A 260 -25.78 -17.89 -5.92
C LEU A 260 -26.12 -19.29 -5.40
N ILE A 261 -26.60 -19.37 -4.16
CA ILE A 261 -26.89 -20.63 -3.46
C ILE A 261 -28.21 -20.47 -2.71
N ALA A 262 -29.26 -21.17 -3.14
CA ALA A 262 -30.48 -21.35 -2.35
C ALA A 262 -30.18 -21.98 -0.97
N GLN A 263 -30.76 -21.45 0.10
CA GLN A 263 -30.64 -22.07 1.43
C GLN A 263 -31.48 -23.37 1.52
N ARG A 264 -32.63 -23.41 0.83
CA ARG A 264 -33.58 -24.53 0.79
C ARG A 264 -33.15 -25.61 -0.22
N PRO A 265 -33.64 -26.85 -0.12
CA PRO A 265 -34.53 -27.39 0.92
C PRO A 265 -33.87 -27.64 2.28
N GLU A 266 -32.54 -27.74 2.35
CA GLU A 266 -31.82 -28.31 3.50
C GLU A 266 -31.68 -27.37 4.70
N LEU A 267 -31.67 -26.05 4.47
CA LEU A 267 -31.52 -25.03 5.52
C LEU A 267 -32.70 -24.02 5.52
N PRO A 268 -33.94 -24.44 5.83
CA PRO A 268 -35.10 -23.55 5.95
C PRO A 268 -34.86 -22.29 6.78
N ASN A 269 -34.00 -22.33 7.81
CA ASN A 269 -33.67 -21.19 8.68
C ASN A 269 -32.19 -20.75 8.60
N GLY A 270 -31.41 -21.27 7.65
CA GLY A 270 -29.96 -20.99 7.54
C GLY A 270 -29.57 -19.90 6.55
N CYS A 271 -30.28 -18.77 6.53
CA CYS A 271 -30.00 -17.69 5.57
C CYS A 271 -28.60 -17.10 5.76
N GLU A 272 -28.20 -16.83 7.00
CA GLU A 272 -26.90 -16.23 7.36
C GLU A 272 -25.74 -17.09 6.91
N ILE A 273 -25.80 -18.39 7.20
CA ILE A 273 -24.70 -19.30 6.93
C ILE A 273 -24.63 -19.68 5.45
N THR A 274 -25.75 -19.65 4.73
CA THR A 274 -25.76 -19.78 3.26
C THR A 274 -25.17 -18.52 2.61
N ALA A 275 -25.50 -17.32 3.11
CA ALA A 275 -24.89 -16.07 2.66
C ALA A 275 -23.38 -16.01 2.92
N VAL A 276 -22.93 -16.42 4.12
CA VAL A 276 -21.50 -16.59 4.43
C VAL A 276 -20.84 -17.65 3.55
N THR A 277 -21.52 -18.73 3.20
CA THR A 277 -20.99 -19.73 2.26
C THR A 277 -20.74 -19.13 0.87
N MET A 278 -21.67 -18.32 0.35
CA MET A 278 -21.49 -17.61 -0.94
C MET A 278 -20.28 -16.66 -0.90
N MET A 279 -20.13 -15.89 0.19
CA MET A 279 -18.98 -15.01 0.44
C MET A 279 -17.65 -15.79 0.51
N LEU A 280 -17.62 -16.91 1.25
CA LEU A 280 -16.42 -17.73 1.42
C LEU A 280 -16.02 -18.48 0.14
N GLN A 281 -16.98 -18.99 -0.64
CA GLN A 281 -16.69 -19.57 -1.95
C GLN A 281 -16.08 -18.54 -2.91
N TYR A 282 -16.58 -17.29 -2.90
CA TYR A 282 -15.98 -16.21 -3.67
C TYR A 282 -14.55 -15.86 -3.19
N ALA A 283 -14.29 -15.93 -1.88
CA ALA A 283 -12.94 -15.84 -1.31
C ALA A 283 -12.00 -17.02 -1.69
N GLY A 284 -12.49 -18.00 -2.46
CA GLY A 284 -11.73 -19.17 -2.90
C GLY A 284 -11.82 -20.38 -1.96
N ALA A 285 -12.60 -20.30 -0.87
CA ALA A 285 -12.75 -21.41 0.07
C ALA A 285 -13.60 -22.54 -0.51
N LYS A 286 -13.06 -23.76 -0.47
CA LYS A 286 -13.73 -24.97 -0.96
C LYS A 286 -14.65 -25.54 0.12
N VAL A 287 -15.79 -24.88 0.33
CA VAL A 287 -16.78 -25.19 1.38
C VAL A 287 -18.21 -25.28 0.83
N ASP A 288 -19.07 -26.06 1.49
CA ASP A 288 -20.50 -26.16 1.17
C ASP A 288 -21.40 -25.64 2.32
N LYS A 289 -22.66 -25.30 2.01
CA LYS A 289 -23.58 -24.68 2.98
C LYS A 289 -23.90 -25.58 4.19
N MET A 290 -23.90 -26.91 3.99
CA MET A 290 -24.14 -27.89 5.05
C MET A 290 -22.89 -28.10 5.90
N GLN A 291 -21.69 -28.01 5.32
CA GLN A 291 -20.45 -27.94 6.09
C GLN A 291 -20.45 -26.70 6.98
N MET A 292 -20.68 -25.51 6.42
CA MET A 292 -20.68 -24.26 7.19
C MET A 292 -21.80 -24.25 8.26
N ALA A 293 -22.99 -24.79 7.96
CA ALA A 293 -24.05 -24.96 8.95
C ALA A 293 -23.71 -25.94 10.09
N ARG A 294 -22.83 -26.93 9.87
CA ARG A 294 -22.31 -27.82 10.92
C ARG A 294 -21.17 -27.21 11.72
N GLU A 295 -20.33 -26.38 11.08
CA GLU A 295 -19.13 -25.80 11.70
C GLU A 295 -19.36 -24.47 12.42
N MET A 296 -20.44 -23.72 12.11
CA MET A 296 -20.75 -22.49 12.83
C MET A 296 -21.05 -22.75 14.33
N PRO A 297 -20.54 -21.91 15.25
CA PRO A 297 -20.75 -22.09 16.68
C PRO A 297 -22.23 -21.98 17.04
N ARG A 298 -22.66 -22.64 18.12
CA ARG A 298 -24.05 -22.68 18.59
C ARG A 298 -24.16 -22.09 20.00
N SER A 299 -25.23 -21.34 20.25
CA SER A 299 -25.43 -20.57 21.48
C SER A 299 -26.92 -20.23 21.67
N SER A 300 -27.34 -19.91 22.89
CA SER A 300 -28.63 -19.25 23.14
C SER A 300 -28.58 -17.73 22.91
N ASP A 301 -27.37 -17.14 22.93
CA ASP A 301 -27.11 -15.74 22.57
C ASP A 301 -26.50 -15.67 21.15
N PRO A 302 -27.17 -15.00 20.19
CA PRO A 302 -26.76 -14.93 18.79
C PRO A 302 -25.43 -14.18 18.55
N ASN A 303 -24.94 -13.41 19.53
CA ASN A 303 -23.62 -12.77 19.45
C ASN A 303 -22.47 -13.77 19.64
N TYR A 304 -22.74 -14.99 20.12
CA TYR A 304 -21.74 -16.05 20.37
C TYR A 304 -21.98 -17.35 19.57
N GLY A 305 -23.14 -17.52 18.92
CA GLY A 305 -23.43 -18.66 18.06
C GLY A 305 -24.87 -18.74 17.59
N TYR A 306 -25.16 -19.59 16.62
CA TYR A 306 -26.49 -19.77 16.05
C TYR A 306 -27.45 -20.41 17.05
N ILE A 307 -28.65 -19.83 17.18
CA ILE A 307 -29.70 -20.30 18.09
C ILE A 307 -30.50 -21.41 17.42
N GLY A 308 -30.59 -22.58 18.07
CA GLY A 308 -31.31 -23.74 17.55
C GLY A 308 -30.58 -24.41 16.38
N GLN A 309 -31.35 -24.90 15.40
CA GLN A 309 -30.84 -25.62 14.23
C GLN A 309 -31.33 -24.99 12.91
N PRO A 310 -30.46 -24.70 11.93
CA PRO A 310 -30.87 -24.05 10.67
C PRO A 310 -31.69 -24.96 9.73
N TRP A 311 -31.72 -26.27 10.02
CA TRP A 311 -32.42 -27.30 9.25
C TRP A 311 -33.78 -27.72 9.84
N ASP A 312 -34.18 -27.21 11.00
CA ASP A 312 -35.47 -27.49 11.62
C ASP A 312 -36.13 -26.24 12.25
N GLN A 313 -37.30 -26.43 12.86
CA GLN A 313 -38.15 -25.37 13.39
C GLN A 313 -37.57 -24.61 14.60
N THR A 314 -36.43 -25.05 15.16
CA THR A 314 -35.78 -24.39 16.30
C THR A 314 -34.84 -23.25 15.89
N GLY A 315 -34.44 -23.18 14.62
CA GLY A 315 -33.49 -22.17 14.13
C GLY A 315 -34.02 -20.75 14.16
N ILE A 316 -33.20 -19.79 14.62
CA ILE A 316 -33.57 -18.37 14.67
C ILE A 316 -32.59 -17.47 13.91
N THR A 317 -31.34 -17.33 14.38
CA THR A 317 -30.32 -16.46 13.78
C THR A 317 -28.91 -16.67 14.39
N ILE A 318 -27.89 -16.08 13.76
CA ILE A 318 -26.53 -15.85 14.27
C ILE A 318 -26.07 -14.44 13.84
N PHE A 319 -25.24 -13.75 14.63
CA PHE A 319 -24.72 -12.41 14.30
C PHE A 319 -23.21 -12.43 13.94
N PRO A 320 -22.71 -11.41 13.20
CA PRO A 320 -21.31 -11.30 12.74
C PRO A 320 -20.23 -11.69 13.76
N SER A 321 -20.33 -11.20 15.00
CA SER A 321 -19.33 -11.44 16.06
C SER A 321 -19.06 -12.91 16.36
N ALA A 322 -20.06 -13.78 16.17
CA ALA A 322 -19.94 -15.24 16.33
C ALA A 322 -19.33 -15.94 15.11
N LEU A 323 -19.43 -15.33 13.93
CA LEU A 323 -18.96 -15.87 12.66
C LEU A 323 -17.49 -15.53 12.38
N MET A 324 -16.92 -14.51 13.04
CA MET A 324 -15.56 -14.01 12.80
C MET A 324 -14.51 -15.12 12.68
N ASN A 325 -14.38 -15.99 13.69
CA ASN A 325 -13.39 -17.07 13.70
C ASN A 325 -13.64 -18.13 12.60
N LEU A 326 -14.88 -18.31 12.16
CA LEU A 326 -15.21 -19.22 11.05
C LEU A 326 -14.85 -18.57 9.70
N VAL A 327 -15.12 -17.28 9.53
CA VAL A 327 -14.74 -16.54 8.32
C VAL A 327 -13.22 -16.46 8.20
N GLU A 328 -12.52 -16.09 9.27
CA GLU A 328 -11.04 -16.00 9.31
C GLU A 328 -10.39 -17.36 8.98
N LYS A 329 -10.93 -18.47 9.52
CA LYS A 329 -10.47 -19.83 9.21
C LYS A 329 -10.48 -20.16 7.71
N TYR A 330 -11.41 -19.58 6.94
CA TYR A 330 -11.62 -19.95 5.53
C TYR A 330 -11.20 -18.87 4.51
N ALA A 331 -11.19 -17.60 4.90
CA ALA A 331 -10.74 -16.48 4.06
C ALA A 331 -9.35 -15.92 4.47
N GLY A 332 -8.80 -16.35 5.62
CA GLY A 332 -7.54 -15.85 6.19
C GLY A 332 -7.66 -14.53 6.94
N THR A 333 -8.79 -13.82 6.80
CA THR A 333 -9.14 -12.57 7.47
C THR A 333 -10.65 -12.52 7.74
N ALA A 334 -11.11 -11.64 8.64
CA ALA A 334 -12.53 -11.42 8.93
C ALA A 334 -12.75 -9.98 9.39
N LYS A 335 -13.89 -9.37 9.02
CA LYS A 335 -14.26 -8.00 9.36
C LYS A 335 -15.71 -7.92 9.88
N ASP A 336 -15.89 -7.54 11.15
CA ASP A 336 -17.21 -7.25 11.72
C ASP A 336 -17.57 -5.79 11.41
N LEU A 337 -18.40 -5.61 10.39
CA LEU A 337 -18.83 -4.30 9.90
C LEU A 337 -20.09 -3.81 10.63
N THR A 338 -20.48 -4.44 11.73
CA THR A 338 -21.68 -4.09 12.50
C THR A 338 -21.65 -2.64 12.98
N GLY A 339 -22.67 -1.87 12.61
CA GLY A 339 -22.85 -0.49 13.05
C GLY A 339 -22.13 0.57 12.20
N GLN A 340 -21.37 0.16 11.17
CA GLN A 340 -20.74 1.10 10.23
C GLN A 340 -21.79 1.84 9.37
N ASN A 341 -21.35 2.79 8.53
CA ASN A 341 -22.23 3.47 7.58
C ASN A 341 -22.24 2.74 6.21
N PHE A 342 -22.83 3.34 5.17
CA PHE A 342 -22.86 2.74 3.82
C PHE A 342 -21.50 2.81 3.08
N ASP A 343 -20.59 3.71 3.48
CA ASP A 343 -19.21 3.75 2.96
C ASP A 343 -18.49 2.43 3.23
N ALA A 344 -18.78 1.78 4.36
CA ALA A 344 -18.22 0.47 4.68
C ALA A 344 -18.64 -0.62 3.68
N ILE A 345 -19.85 -0.54 3.12
CA ILE A 345 -20.28 -1.42 2.03
C ILE A 345 -19.53 -1.03 0.74
N LYS A 346 -19.52 0.27 0.39
CA LYS A 346 -18.82 0.76 -0.80
C LYS A 346 -17.35 0.36 -0.84
N TYR A 347 -16.65 0.54 0.27
CA TYR A 347 -15.24 0.22 0.46
C TYR A 347 -14.95 -1.25 0.16
N GLN A 348 -15.68 -2.20 0.78
CA GLN A 348 -15.46 -3.63 0.55
C GLN A 348 -15.67 -3.98 -0.93
N ILE A 349 -16.77 -3.50 -1.53
CA ILE A 349 -17.04 -3.69 -2.97
C ILE A 349 -15.89 -3.12 -3.82
N ASN A 350 -15.38 -1.92 -3.49
CA ASN A 350 -14.29 -1.29 -4.26
C ASN A 350 -12.93 -1.98 -4.12
N ILE A 351 -12.67 -2.72 -3.02
CA ILE A 351 -11.50 -3.61 -2.91
C ILE A 351 -11.76 -5.03 -3.44
N GLY A 352 -12.98 -5.32 -3.92
CA GLY A 352 -13.35 -6.60 -4.53
C GLY A 352 -13.88 -7.67 -3.55
N HIS A 353 -14.34 -7.26 -2.36
CA HIS A 353 -14.83 -8.14 -1.28
C HIS A 353 -16.36 -8.01 -1.11
N PRO A 354 -17.15 -9.10 -1.29
CA PRO A 354 -18.59 -9.05 -1.05
C PRO A 354 -18.92 -8.98 0.44
N VAL A 355 -20.12 -8.49 0.79
CA VAL A 355 -20.52 -8.23 2.18
C VAL A 355 -21.84 -8.93 2.52
N VAL A 356 -21.82 -9.81 3.52
CA VAL A 356 -23.06 -10.38 4.08
C VAL A 356 -23.69 -9.36 5.01
N THR A 357 -24.98 -9.08 4.85
CA THR A 357 -25.71 -8.06 5.60
C THR A 357 -27.05 -8.60 6.13
N TRP A 358 -27.41 -8.21 7.36
CA TRP A 358 -28.65 -8.65 8.02
C TRP A 358 -29.74 -7.60 7.89
N HIS A 359 -30.96 -8.03 7.62
CA HIS A 359 -32.12 -7.17 7.37
C HIS A 359 -33.37 -7.70 8.05
N THR A 360 -34.41 -6.88 8.15
CA THR A 360 -35.79 -7.33 8.34
C THR A 360 -36.49 -7.28 6.98
N LEU A 361 -36.79 -8.43 6.39
CA LEU A 361 -37.30 -8.59 5.01
C LEU A 361 -38.32 -9.72 4.93
N TYR A 362 -39.22 -9.65 3.95
CA TYR A 362 -40.26 -10.66 3.67
C TYR A 362 -41.18 -11.03 4.86
N GLY A 363 -41.22 -10.20 5.90
CA GLY A 363 -41.90 -10.47 7.17
C GLY A 363 -41.05 -11.22 8.20
N PHE A 364 -39.83 -11.65 7.85
CA PHE A 364 -38.89 -12.26 8.78
C PHE A 364 -38.21 -11.20 9.65
N PRO A 365 -38.03 -11.44 10.97
CA PRO A 365 -37.30 -10.51 11.82
C PRO A 365 -35.83 -10.40 11.40
N TYR A 366 -35.24 -11.51 10.95
CA TYR A 366 -33.87 -11.63 10.43
C TYR A 366 -33.91 -12.27 9.04
N HIS A 367 -33.17 -11.69 8.10
CA HIS A 367 -32.81 -12.29 6.80
C HIS A 367 -31.40 -11.84 6.41
N ALA A 368 -30.68 -12.63 5.61
CA ALA A 368 -29.31 -12.34 5.21
C ALA A 368 -29.14 -12.25 3.69
N LEU A 369 -28.52 -11.16 3.24
CA LEU A 369 -28.23 -10.86 1.84
C LEU A 369 -26.72 -10.74 1.62
N VAL A 370 -26.21 -11.20 0.47
CA VAL A 370 -24.81 -10.97 0.06
C VAL A 370 -24.78 -9.80 -0.89
N VAL A 371 -24.33 -8.62 -0.44
CA VAL A 371 -24.12 -7.47 -1.31
C VAL A 371 -22.95 -7.74 -2.24
N THR A 372 -23.20 -7.56 -3.54
CA THR A 372 -22.25 -7.79 -4.63
C THR A 372 -21.94 -6.51 -5.41
N GLY A 373 -22.71 -5.43 -5.25
CA GLY A 373 -22.44 -4.16 -5.93
C GLY A 373 -23.34 -3.00 -5.49
N TYR A 374 -23.05 -1.81 -6.00
CA TYR A 374 -23.85 -0.60 -5.81
C TYR A 374 -23.75 0.34 -7.01
N ASP A 375 -24.72 1.24 -7.16
CA ASP A 375 -24.60 2.45 -7.97
C ASP A 375 -25.03 3.71 -7.18
N SER A 376 -25.43 4.78 -7.85
CA SER A 376 -25.91 6.01 -7.21
C SER A 376 -27.32 5.92 -6.61
N ASN A 377 -28.07 4.87 -6.93
CA ASN A 377 -29.48 4.66 -6.56
C ASN A 377 -29.76 3.32 -5.86
N TYR A 378 -29.02 2.26 -6.22
CA TYR A 378 -29.32 0.87 -5.88
C TYR A 378 -28.17 0.14 -5.17
N VAL A 379 -28.54 -0.89 -4.40
CA VAL A 379 -27.65 -1.93 -3.88
C VAL A 379 -28.01 -3.25 -4.55
N TYR A 380 -27.02 -3.95 -5.09
CA TYR A 380 -27.12 -5.23 -5.78
C TYR A 380 -26.69 -6.37 -4.86
N TYR A 381 -27.44 -7.48 -4.83
CA TYR A 381 -27.20 -8.57 -3.89
C TYR A 381 -27.69 -9.94 -4.38
N ASN A 382 -27.05 -11.00 -3.89
CA ASN A 382 -27.56 -12.38 -3.98
C ASN A 382 -28.44 -12.69 -2.77
N ASP A 383 -29.61 -13.29 -3.00
CA ASP A 383 -30.58 -13.67 -1.97
C ASP A 383 -30.84 -15.19 -1.98
N CYS A 384 -30.44 -15.86 -0.90
CA CYS A 384 -30.56 -17.31 -0.73
C CYS A 384 -31.98 -17.80 -0.40
N TRP A 385 -32.92 -16.90 -0.08
CA TRP A 385 -34.32 -17.26 0.16
C TRP A 385 -35.13 -17.29 -1.14
N THR A 386 -34.90 -16.31 -2.04
CA THR A 386 -35.57 -16.24 -3.35
C THR A 386 -34.83 -16.99 -4.45
N ASP A 387 -33.57 -17.39 -4.22
CA ASP A 387 -32.65 -17.98 -5.21
C ASP A 387 -32.46 -17.06 -6.43
N GLN A 388 -32.20 -15.77 -6.17
CA GLN A 388 -32.05 -14.74 -7.20
C GLN A 388 -30.96 -13.72 -6.85
N THR A 389 -30.31 -13.17 -7.88
CA THR A 389 -29.60 -11.88 -7.78
C THR A 389 -30.62 -10.76 -8.00
N LEU A 390 -30.67 -9.81 -7.08
CA LEU A 390 -31.69 -8.76 -7.00
C LEU A 390 -31.05 -7.39 -6.72
N GLN A 391 -31.87 -6.34 -6.77
CA GLN A 391 -31.49 -4.99 -6.35
C GLN A 391 -32.59 -4.34 -5.53
N MET A 392 -32.23 -3.42 -4.63
CA MET A 392 -33.17 -2.53 -3.94
C MET A 392 -32.58 -1.12 -3.82
N GLY A 393 -33.43 -0.10 -3.70
CA GLY A 393 -32.95 1.29 -3.60
C GLY A 393 -32.14 1.51 -2.32
N ILE A 394 -31.10 2.35 -2.35
CA ILE A 394 -30.17 2.57 -1.22
C ILE A 394 -30.90 2.97 0.07
N ASN A 395 -31.92 3.83 -0.01
CA ASN A 395 -32.74 4.20 1.15
C ASN A 395 -33.55 3.02 1.72
N GLN A 396 -34.04 2.12 0.86
CA GLN A 396 -34.74 0.90 1.28
C GLN A 396 -33.76 -0.07 1.96
N PHE A 397 -32.58 -0.28 1.36
CA PHE A 397 -31.50 -1.08 1.92
C PHE A 397 -31.08 -0.57 3.30
N ILE A 398 -30.77 0.73 3.42
CA ILE A 398 -30.35 1.35 4.67
C ILE A 398 -31.45 1.25 5.74
N ASN A 399 -32.72 1.42 5.39
CA ASN A 399 -33.83 1.27 6.33
C ASN A 399 -33.97 -0.17 6.85
N ASN A 400 -33.89 -1.18 5.97
CA ASN A 400 -33.95 -2.59 6.36
C ASN A 400 -32.71 -3.04 7.15
N TRP A 401 -31.54 -2.46 6.87
CA TRP A 401 -30.28 -2.70 7.58
C TRP A 401 -30.25 -2.01 8.96
N ASN A 402 -30.89 -0.84 9.08
CA ASN A 402 -31.02 -0.10 10.34
C ASN A 402 -31.81 -0.88 11.41
N THR A 403 -32.87 -1.62 11.04
CA THR A 403 -33.62 -2.45 12.01
C THR A 403 -32.71 -3.49 12.65
N GLN A 404 -31.73 -4.00 11.88
CA GLN A 404 -30.73 -4.97 12.32
C GLN A 404 -29.43 -4.33 12.78
N LYS A 405 -29.48 -3.11 13.34
CA LYS A 405 -28.32 -2.40 13.92
C LYS A 405 -27.13 -2.29 12.95
N ARG A 406 -27.41 -2.32 11.64
CA ARG A 406 -26.41 -2.40 10.56
C ARG A 406 -25.41 -3.55 10.72
N ARG A 407 -25.86 -4.73 11.13
CA ARG A 407 -25.01 -5.93 11.19
C ARG A 407 -24.55 -6.32 9.79
N ALA A 408 -23.25 -6.54 9.66
CA ALA A 408 -22.60 -6.95 8.41
C ALA A 408 -21.29 -7.67 8.71
N ILE A 409 -20.88 -8.59 7.84
CA ILE A 409 -19.57 -9.26 7.89
C ILE A 409 -18.95 -9.33 6.49
N SER A 410 -17.64 -9.16 6.42
CA SER A 410 -16.81 -9.42 5.24
C SER A 410 -15.47 -10.03 5.70
N TYR A 411 -14.47 -10.06 4.83
CA TYR A 411 -13.12 -10.57 5.11
C TYR A 411 -12.05 -9.55 4.73
#